data_AF-A0A164RLJ9-F1
#
_entry.id   AF-A0A164RLJ9-F1
#
_cell.length_a   1.000
_cell.length_b   1.000
_cell.length_c   1.000
_cell.angle_alpha   90.00
_cell.angle_beta   90.00
_cell.angle_gamma   90.00
#
_symmetry.space_group_name_H-M   'P 1'
#
loop_
_entity.id
_entity.type
_entity.pdbx_description
1 polymer ?
#
loop_
_entity_poly.entity_id
_entity_poly.type
_entity_poly.pdbx_seq_one_letter_code
_entity_poly.pdbx_strand_id
1 'polypeptide(L)'
;MAHVEQRNSKLDFASAMARLLKQKWPYNAATEEGVAVQKLIQNLVIAALSRAKVLYEEYESSSYPYSRPDYLQRPKELLLLCLDTNNAALVSRLLTRLKTPKKDDKQHLTQVALPFIIVLRAELVARGIRMSSDPYGGFCHDVIVTFVDKVLGPQPPANAPTPHDLVAHIGCQPACTLCNDMISRLTGSQSTIEIRRPEKDRKHIERQAAASRIGFRFDTIRNRSPYGLQITKPASLTAFGTWNERRMLVHAVIAAIRDHMELQGVLRDDYARIMALLGLATVPPIPGAIPAPVQAGSLGQPTQPHAQTNTADASGPGNSSGSAPTRKKNKRPPSTPEAGAAPRKRSKKNSTAVIDLCSSSPDQ
;
A
#
# COMPACT_ATOMS: atom_id res chain seq x y z
N MET A 1 28.53 5.86 13.05
CA MET A 1 27.24 5.32 12.54
C MET A 1 26.29 4.83 13.65
N ALA A 2 26.44 5.21 14.92
CA ALA A 2 25.66 4.65 16.05
C ALA A 2 24.51 5.55 16.59
N HIS A 3 24.20 6.68 15.94
CA HIS A 3 23.25 7.67 16.50
C HIS A 3 21.82 7.65 15.90
N VAL A 4 21.52 6.77 14.94
CA VAL A 4 20.20 6.76 14.27
C VAL A 4 19.22 5.75 14.91
N GLU A 5 19.69 4.75 15.66
CA GLU A 5 18.81 3.75 16.30
C GLU A 5 18.04 4.26 17.53
N GLN A 6 18.43 5.39 18.13
CA GLN A 6 17.78 5.87 19.36
C GLN A 6 16.46 6.65 19.15
N ARG A 7 16.08 6.99 17.91
CA ARG A 7 14.85 7.78 17.68
C ARG A 7 13.58 6.97 17.41
N ASN A 8 13.70 5.68 17.10
CA ASN A 8 12.53 4.81 16.85
C ASN A 8 12.20 3.86 18.01
N SER A 9 12.95 3.90 19.11
CA SER A 9 12.82 2.97 20.24
C SER A 9 12.22 3.59 21.51
N LYS A 10 11.49 4.72 21.40
CA LYS A 10 10.47 5.00 22.42
C LYS A 10 9.37 3.97 22.24
N LEU A 11 9.60 2.78 22.81
CA LEU A 11 8.60 1.75 23.00
C LEU A 11 7.35 2.47 23.49
N ASP A 12 6.27 2.32 22.74
CA ASP A 12 5.01 2.95 23.11
C ASP A 12 4.67 2.54 24.54
N PHE A 13 4.69 3.53 25.44
CA PHE A 13 4.51 3.35 26.87
C PHE A 13 3.27 2.50 27.16
N ALA A 14 2.20 2.66 26.38
CA ALA A 14 0.98 1.88 26.53
C ALA A 14 1.19 0.38 26.24
N SER A 15 1.95 0.04 25.19
CA SER A 15 2.28 -1.36 24.86
C SER A 15 3.17 -1.99 25.93
N ALA A 16 4.21 -1.28 26.36
CA ALA A 16 5.11 -1.75 27.41
C ALA A 16 4.36 -1.98 28.74
N MET A 17 3.52 -1.03 29.14
CA MET A 17 2.74 -1.10 30.37
C MET A 17 1.72 -2.24 30.34
N ALA A 18 1.02 -2.44 29.21
CA ALA A 18 0.06 -3.53 29.06
C ALA A 18 0.72 -4.91 29.24
N ARG A 19 1.90 -5.12 28.65
CA ARG A 19 2.68 -6.36 28.83
C ARG A 19 3.16 -6.52 30.27
N LEU A 20 3.68 -5.45 30.87
CA LEU A 20 4.19 -5.47 32.24
C LEU A 20 3.08 -5.82 33.24
N LEU A 21 1.91 -5.19 33.12
CA LEU A 21 0.75 -5.49 33.96
C LEU A 21 0.32 -6.95 33.81
N LYS A 22 0.25 -7.46 32.56
CA LYS A 22 -0.11 -8.87 32.32
C LYS A 22 0.90 -9.86 32.92
N GLN A 23 2.18 -9.54 32.90
CA GLN A 23 3.25 -10.42 33.38
C GLN A 23 3.44 -10.35 34.90
N LYS A 24 3.36 -9.16 35.49
CA LYS A 24 3.72 -8.91 36.90
C LYS A 24 2.52 -8.91 37.85
N TRP A 25 1.30 -8.76 37.33
CA TRP A 25 0.09 -8.74 38.14
C TRP A 25 -0.75 -10.00 37.86
N PRO A 26 -0.48 -11.14 38.51
CA PRO A 26 -1.38 -12.28 38.43
C PRO A 26 -2.71 -11.91 39.09
N TYR A 27 -3.80 -11.91 38.33
CA TYR A 27 -5.14 -11.64 38.85
C TYR A 27 -6.08 -12.81 38.58
N ASN A 28 -7.04 -12.99 39.49
CA ASN A 28 -8.17 -13.87 39.26
C ASN A 28 -9.26 -13.08 38.51
N ALA A 29 -9.66 -13.55 37.33
CA ALA A 29 -10.69 -12.90 36.52
C ALA A 29 -12.07 -12.83 37.20
N ALA A 30 -12.29 -13.62 38.27
CA ALA A 30 -13.53 -13.61 39.05
C ALA A 30 -13.57 -12.52 40.13
N THR A 31 -12.46 -11.86 40.45
CA THR A 31 -12.44 -10.77 41.44
C THR A 31 -12.65 -9.41 40.78
N GLU A 32 -13.21 -8.46 41.53
CA GLU A 32 -13.37 -7.07 41.08
C GLU A 32 -12.03 -6.45 40.65
N GLU A 33 -10.97 -6.73 41.40
CA GLU A 33 -9.60 -6.31 41.07
C GLU A 33 -9.15 -6.87 39.72
N GLY A 34 -9.37 -8.16 39.47
CA GLY A 34 -8.98 -8.78 38.20
C GLY A 34 -9.74 -8.22 37.01
N VAL A 35 -11.02 -7.88 37.18
CA VAL A 35 -11.82 -7.20 36.16
C VAL A 35 -11.27 -5.79 35.89
N ALA A 36 -10.92 -5.04 36.94
CA ALA A 36 -10.35 -3.70 36.81
C ALA A 36 -8.98 -3.71 36.10
N VAL A 37 -8.09 -4.64 36.47
CA VAL A 37 -6.77 -4.81 35.83
C VAL A 37 -6.92 -5.21 34.36
N GLN A 38 -7.81 -6.16 34.04
CA GLN A 38 -8.08 -6.54 32.65
C GLN A 38 -8.59 -5.36 31.83
N LYS A 39 -9.51 -4.56 32.38
CA LYS A 39 -10.03 -3.36 31.71
C LYS A 39 -8.94 -2.31 31.48
N LEU A 40 -8.02 -2.13 32.43
CA LEU A 40 -6.86 -1.25 32.26
C LEU A 40 -5.94 -1.74 31.13
N ILE A 41 -5.61 -3.04 31.10
CA ILE A 41 -4.82 -3.63 30.02
C ILE A 41 -5.50 -3.41 28.67
N GLN A 42 -6.80 -3.68 28.57
CA GLN A 42 -7.58 -3.46 27.34
C GLN A 42 -7.51 -2.00 26.87
N ASN A 43 -7.67 -1.04 27.79
CA ASN A 43 -7.58 0.39 27.48
C ASN A 43 -6.18 0.79 26.99
N LEU A 44 -5.12 0.22 27.58
CA LEU A 44 -3.74 0.45 27.14
C LEU A 44 -3.51 -0.11 25.73
N VAL A 45 -4.03 -1.30 25.43
CA VAL A 45 -3.97 -1.88 24.07
C VAL A 45 -4.73 -1.01 23.07
N ILE A 46 -5.93 -0.53 23.42
CA ILE A 46 -6.70 0.41 22.59
C ILE A 46 -5.92 1.70 22.33
N ALA A 47 -5.26 2.26 23.34
CA ALA A 47 -4.45 3.46 23.20
C ALA A 47 -3.25 3.22 22.27
N ALA A 48 -2.54 2.10 22.45
CA ALA A 48 -1.41 1.71 21.59
C ALA A 48 -1.87 1.52 20.12
N LEU A 49 -2.97 0.80 19.92
CA LEU A 49 -3.59 0.60 18.61
C LEU A 49 -4.08 1.90 17.97
N SER A 50 -4.41 2.93 18.74
CA SER A 50 -4.90 4.20 18.18
C SER A 50 -3.75 5.14 17.80
N ARG A 51 -2.66 5.11 18.57
CA ARG A 51 -1.51 5.99 18.39
C ARG A 51 -0.49 5.46 17.38
N ALA A 52 -0.44 4.15 17.20
CA ALA A 52 0.57 3.56 16.34
C ALA A 52 0.40 3.95 14.86
N LYS A 53 1.53 4.25 14.22
CA LYS A 53 1.66 4.41 12.77
C LYS A 53 1.77 3.03 12.12
N VAL A 54 0.66 2.56 11.58
CA VAL A 54 0.57 1.25 10.89
C VAL A 54 0.30 1.41 9.39
N LEU A 55 0.08 2.64 8.95
CA LEU A 55 -0.15 2.96 7.55
C LEU A 55 1.18 3.23 6.86
N TYR A 56 1.18 3.06 5.55
CA TYR A 56 2.30 3.51 4.73
C TYR A 56 2.36 5.03 4.79
N GLU A 57 3.50 5.57 5.22
CA GLU A 57 3.82 6.98 5.15
C GLU A 57 4.96 7.11 4.14
N GLU A 58 4.71 7.83 3.04
CA GLU A 58 5.78 8.18 2.12
C GLU A 58 6.76 9.09 2.88
N TYR A 59 8.00 8.62 3.06
CA TYR A 59 9.02 9.42 3.71
C TYR A 59 9.46 10.51 2.74
N GLU A 60 8.93 11.72 2.90
CA GLU A 60 9.35 12.90 2.14
C GLU A 60 10.82 13.31 2.43
N SER A 61 11.48 12.69 3.42
CA SER A 61 12.85 13.03 3.79
C SER A 61 13.86 12.35 2.87
N SER A 62 14.18 13.05 1.77
CA SER A 62 15.18 12.67 0.76
C SER A 62 16.64 12.64 1.25
N SER A 63 16.89 12.94 2.53
CA SER A 63 18.25 13.19 3.03
C SER A 63 19.07 11.94 3.35
N TYR A 64 18.44 10.76 3.50
CA TYR A 64 19.17 9.52 3.82
C TYR A 64 18.66 8.32 3.01
N PRO A 65 19.35 7.93 1.91
CA PRO A 65 18.91 6.85 1.02
C PRO A 65 19.13 5.42 1.56
N TYR A 66 19.66 5.25 2.78
CA TYR A 66 20.24 3.96 3.20
C TYR A 66 19.40 3.09 4.14
N SER A 67 18.25 3.57 4.65
CA SER A 67 17.42 2.75 5.55
C SER A 67 15.97 2.78 5.11
N ARG A 68 15.55 1.73 4.40
CA ARG A 68 14.11 1.48 4.19
C ARG A 68 13.50 1.13 5.54
N PRO A 69 12.45 1.84 5.99
CA PRO A 69 11.79 1.49 7.24
C PRO A 69 11.13 0.12 7.11
N ASP A 70 11.16 -0.68 8.17
CA ASP A 70 10.39 -1.91 8.25
C ASP A 70 8.93 -1.57 8.57
N TYR A 71 8.10 -1.50 7.52
CA TYR A 71 6.69 -1.18 7.65
C TYR A 71 5.87 -2.30 8.33
N LEU A 72 6.41 -3.51 8.46
CA LEU A 72 5.71 -4.67 9.02
C LEU A 72 5.98 -4.83 10.52
N GLN A 73 7.11 -4.32 11.00
CA GLN A 73 7.51 -4.44 12.40
C GLN A 73 6.44 -3.89 13.35
N ARG A 74 5.93 -2.68 13.10
CA ARG A 74 4.97 -2.06 14.02
C ARG A 74 3.60 -2.77 14.03
N PRO A 75 2.98 -3.08 12.88
CA PRO A 75 1.79 -3.94 12.85
C PRO A 75 1.99 -5.29 13.55
N LYS A 76 3.15 -5.94 13.36
CA LYS A 76 3.49 -7.22 14.00
C LYS A 76 3.51 -7.10 15.52
N GLU A 77 4.19 -6.08 16.05
CA GLU A 77 4.25 -5.83 17.49
C GLU A 77 2.88 -5.63 18.13
N LEU A 78 1.96 -4.96 17.43
CA LEU A 78 0.60 -4.73 17.90
C LEU A 78 -0.26 -5.98 17.83
N LEU A 79 -0.09 -6.80 16.78
CA LEU A 79 -0.73 -8.11 16.70
C LEU A 79 -0.31 -8.98 17.90
N LEU A 80 1.00 -9.08 18.14
CA LEU A 80 1.54 -9.80 19.30
C LEU A 80 1.02 -9.22 20.62
N LEU A 81 0.98 -7.89 20.76
CA LEU A 81 0.42 -7.24 21.94
C LEU A 81 -1.04 -7.67 22.20
N CYS A 82 -1.89 -7.69 21.18
CA CYS A 82 -3.28 -8.12 21.32
C CYS A 82 -3.39 -9.59 21.72
N LEU A 83 -2.56 -10.47 21.12
CA LEU A 83 -2.59 -11.91 21.39
C LEU A 83 -2.01 -12.24 22.78
N ASP A 84 -0.88 -11.66 23.16
CA ASP A 84 -0.19 -11.91 24.43
C ASP A 84 -0.96 -11.38 25.66
N THR A 85 -1.81 -10.37 25.46
CA THR A 85 -2.62 -9.78 26.54
C THR A 85 -4.04 -10.36 26.62
N ASN A 86 -4.33 -11.44 25.90
CA ASN A 86 -5.67 -12.04 25.78
C ASN A 86 -6.75 -11.06 25.29
N ASN A 87 -6.37 -10.11 24.44
CA ASN A 87 -7.26 -9.11 23.83
C ASN A 87 -7.46 -9.37 22.32
N ALA A 88 -7.63 -10.64 21.93
CA ALA A 88 -7.76 -11.04 20.52
C ALA A 88 -8.90 -10.32 19.79
N ALA A 89 -9.99 -9.97 20.49
CA ALA A 89 -11.10 -9.20 19.92
C ALA A 89 -10.68 -7.83 19.35
N LEU A 90 -9.62 -7.21 19.90
CA LEU A 90 -9.09 -5.93 19.43
C LEU A 90 -8.27 -6.05 18.14
N VAL A 91 -7.91 -7.26 17.70
CA VAL A 91 -7.18 -7.46 16.44
C VAL A 91 -8.01 -6.98 15.26
N SER A 92 -9.34 -7.12 15.30
CA SER A 92 -10.26 -6.56 14.29
C SER A 92 -10.03 -5.07 14.03
N ARG A 93 -9.72 -4.29 15.07
CA ARG A 93 -9.41 -2.86 14.97
C ARG A 93 -8.08 -2.60 14.28
N LEU A 94 -7.06 -3.42 14.55
CA LEU A 94 -5.77 -3.35 13.84
C LEU A 94 -5.96 -3.66 12.36
N LEU A 95 -6.62 -4.78 12.05
CA LEU A 95 -6.84 -5.24 10.68
C LEU A 95 -7.69 -4.24 9.88
N THR A 96 -8.70 -3.62 10.51
CA THR A 96 -9.49 -2.56 9.88
C THR A 96 -8.61 -1.38 9.47
N ARG A 97 -7.70 -0.94 10.35
CA ARG A 97 -6.77 0.16 10.03
C ARG A 97 -5.84 -0.21 8.87
N LEU A 98 -5.31 -1.43 8.85
CA LEU A 98 -4.45 -1.92 7.76
C LEU A 98 -5.20 -2.09 6.43
N LYS A 99 -6.52 -2.29 6.46
CA LYS A 99 -7.34 -2.39 5.26
C LYS A 99 -7.69 -1.02 4.66
N THR A 100 -7.78 0.03 5.48
CA THR A 100 -8.25 1.37 5.06
C THR A 100 -7.12 2.41 5.11
N PRO A 101 -6.21 2.43 4.11
CA PRO A 101 -5.24 3.50 3.99
C PRO A 101 -5.94 4.85 3.80
N LYS A 102 -5.31 5.91 4.32
CA LYS A 102 -5.80 7.29 4.14
C LYS A 102 -5.27 7.92 2.85
N LYS A 103 -4.12 7.45 2.37
CA LYS A 103 -3.36 7.95 1.21
C LYS A 103 -2.62 6.76 0.58
N ASP A 104 -2.34 6.85 -0.72
CA ASP A 104 -1.48 5.93 -1.48
C ASP A 104 -1.85 4.44 -1.34
N ASP A 105 -3.13 4.12 -1.57
CA ASP A 105 -3.70 2.77 -1.47
C ASP A 105 -2.82 1.70 -2.12
N LYS A 106 -2.28 1.97 -3.32
CA LYS A 106 -1.45 1.01 -4.05
C LYS A 106 -0.15 0.69 -3.32
N GLN A 107 0.56 1.72 -2.84
CA GLN A 107 1.82 1.52 -2.11
C GLN A 107 1.55 0.87 -0.75
N HIS A 108 0.50 1.28 -0.04
CA HIS A 108 0.12 0.67 1.22
C HIS A 108 -0.23 -0.81 1.09
N LEU A 109 -1.03 -1.18 0.09
CA LEU A 109 -1.37 -2.58 -0.18
C LEU A 109 -0.13 -3.39 -0.55
N THR A 110 0.78 -2.84 -1.36
CA THR A 110 2.00 -3.51 -1.83
C THR A 110 3.04 -3.72 -0.73
N GLN A 111 3.28 -2.70 0.09
CA GLN A 111 4.38 -2.67 1.05
C GLN A 111 3.96 -3.09 2.47
N VAL A 112 2.67 -3.02 2.80
CA VAL A 112 2.18 -3.22 4.16
C VAL A 112 1.10 -4.29 4.23
N ALA A 113 -0.09 -4.03 3.68
CA ALA A 113 -1.25 -4.88 3.96
C ALA A 113 -1.09 -6.31 3.41
N LEU A 114 -0.63 -6.45 2.16
CA LEU A 114 -0.46 -7.76 1.54
C LEU A 114 0.70 -8.56 2.19
N PRO A 115 1.92 -8.02 2.36
CA PRO A 115 2.98 -8.73 3.08
C PRO A 115 2.63 -9.05 4.55
N PHE A 116 1.82 -8.21 5.20
CA PHE A 116 1.37 -8.47 6.57
C PHE A 116 0.55 -9.75 6.70
N ILE A 117 -0.11 -10.24 5.63
CA ILE A 117 -0.81 -11.54 5.67
C ILE A 117 0.18 -12.69 5.94
N ILE A 118 1.41 -12.61 5.42
CA ILE A 118 2.46 -13.62 5.67
C ILE A 118 2.87 -13.61 7.14
N VAL A 119 3.05 -12.41 7.71
CA VAL A 119 3.33 -12.23 9.14
C VAL A 119 2.19 -12.77 9.98
N LEU A 120 0.96 -12.36 9.67
CA LEU A 120 -0.25 -12.83 10.34
C LEU A 120 -0.32 -14.35 10.33
N ARG A 121 -0.07 -14.98 9.18
CA ARG A 121 -0.08 -16.45 9.04
C ARG A 121 0.90 -17.13 9.98
N ALA A 122 2.14 -16.66 10.01
CA ALA A 122 3.16 -17.22 10.90
C ALA A 122 2.72 -17.15 12.37
N GLU A 123 2.19 -16.01 12.81
CA GLU A 123 1.77 -15.80 14.20
C GLU A 123 0.51 -16.60 14.58
N LEU A 124 -0.44 -16.78 13.65
CA LEU A 124 -1.64 -17.59 13.89
C LEU A 124 -1.32 -19.08 13.97
N VAL A 125 -0.44 -19.59 13.09
CA VAL A 125 0.02 -20.99 13.12
C VAL A 125 0.70 -21.32 14.45
N ALA A 126 1.59 -20.43 14.92
CA ALA A 126 2.29 -20.60 16.18
C ALA A 126 1.34 -20.74 17.39
N ARG A 127 0.07 -20.35 17.24
CA ARG A 127 -0.95 -20.36 18.30
C ARG A 127 -2.11 -21.31 18.01
N GLY A 128 -2.03 -22.10 16.94
CA GLY A 128 -3.10 -23.01 16.54
C GLY A 128 -4.39 -22.32 16.11
N ILE A 129 -4.33 -21.06 15.66
CA ILE A 129 -5.49 -20.29 15.19
C ILE A 129 -5.61 -20.47 13.68
N ARG A 130 -6.82 -20.80 13.20
CA ARG A 130 -7.10 -20.92 11.75
C ARG A 130 -7.15 -19.52 11.11
N MET A 131 -6.48 -19.34 9.98
CA MET A 131 -6.52 -18.10 9.19
C MET A 131 -7.93 -17.80 8.67
N SER A 132 -8.73 -18.83 8.42
CA SER A 132 -10.12 -18.66 7.94
C SER A 132 -11.09 -18.18 9.03
N SER A 133 -10.68 -18.14 10.30
CA SER A 133 -11.55 -17.66 11.38
C SER A 133 -11.66 -16.13 11.38
N ASP A 134 -12.77 -15.62 11.91
CA ASP A 134 -12.90 -14.18 12.12
C ASP A 134 -11.95 -13.68 13.22
N PRO A 135 -11.37 -12.47 13.09
CA PRO A 135 -11.54 -11.51 11.99
C PRO A 135 -10.52 -11.67 10.83
N TYR A 136 -9.69 -12.71 10.84
CA TYR A 136 -8.54 -12.86 9.96
C TYR A 136 -8.92 -13.20 8.52
N GLY A 137 -9.87 -14.13 8.35
CA GLY A 137 -10.31 -14.57 7.03
C GLY A 137 -10.87 -13.42 6.20
N GLY A 138 -11.76 -12.63 6.79
CA GLY A 138 -12.32 -11.43 6.15
C GLY A 138 -11.27 -10.37 5.80
N PHE A 139 -10.28 -10.15 6.66
CA PHE A 139 -9.18 -9.24 6.34
C PHE A 139 -8.35 -9.73 5.15
N CYS A 140 -7.94 -10.99 5.15
CA CYS A 140 -7.14 -11.58 4.07
C CYS A 140 -7.89 -11.57 2.74
N HIS A 141 -9.17 -11.96 2.77
CA HIS A 141 -10.08 -11.86 1.63
C HIS A 141 -10.06 -10.46 1.02
N ASP A 142 -10.42 -9.45 1.84
CA ASP A 142 -10.60 -8.08 1.36
C ASP A 142 -9.30 -7.50 0.81
N VAL A 143 -8.15 -7.77 1.46
CA VAL A 143 -6.84 -7.28 1.01
C VAL A 143 -6.43 -7.94 -0.30
N ILE A 144 -6.58 -9.27 -0.44
CA ILE A 144 -6.20 -9.98 -1.67
C ILE A 144 -7.09 -9.55 -2.83
N VAL A 145 -8.41 -9.52 -2.64
CA VAL A 145 -9.38 -9.07 -3.66
C VAL A 145 -9.09 -7.63 -4.07
N THR A 146 -8.94 -6.72 -3.10
CA THR A 146 -8.64 -5.30 -3.38
C THR A 146 -7.29 -5.15 -4.11
N PHE A 147 -6.27 -5.93 -3.73
CA PHE A 147 -4.98 -5.90 -4.40
C PHE A 147 -5.09 -6.37 -5.85
N VAL A 148 -5.78 -7.48 -6.09
CA VAL A 148 -6.01 -8.02 -7.43
C VAL A 148 -6.77 -7.01 -8.30
N ASP A 149 -7.84 -6.43 -7.78
CA ASP A 149 -8.71 -5.55 -8.57
C ASP A 149 -8.10 -4.16 -8.80
N LYS A 150 -7.37 -3.60 -7.83
CA LYS A 150 -6.87 -2.21 -7.89
C LYS A 150 -5.37 -2.07 -8.16
N VAL A 151 -4.56 -3.05 -7.77
CA VAL A 151 -3.09 -2.95 -7.78
C VAL A 151 -2.48 -3.80 -8.88
N LEU A 152 -2.86 -5.08 -9.00
CA LEU A 152 -2.30 -6.01 -9.98
C LEU A 152 -2.44 -5.45 -11.40
N GLY A 153 -3.63 -4.93 -11.73
CA GLY A 153 -3.94 -4.38 -13.04
C GLY A 153 -4.23 -5.47 -14.08
N PRO A 154 -4.52 -5.08 -15.34
CA PRO A 154 -4.86 -6.02 -16.38
C PRO A 154 -3.67 -6.93 -16.69
N GLN A 155 -3.96 -8.21 -16.88
CA GLN A 155 -2.97 -9.17 -17.35
C GLN A 155 -2.48 -8.78 -18.75
N PRO A 156 -1.16 -8.67 -18.96
CA PRO A 156 -0.61 -8.46 -20.30
C PRO A 156 -1.03 -9.61 -21.23
N PRO A 157 -1.35 -9.34 -22.52
CA PRO A 157 -1.68 -10.38 -23.48
C PRO A 157 -0.56 -11.44 -23.55
N ALA A 158 -0.93 -12.72 -23.64
CA ALA A 158 0.05 -13.82 -23.71
C ALA A 158 1.02 -13.69 -24.91
N ASN A 159 0.57 -13.05 -25.99
CA ASN A 159 1.34 -12.83 -27.21
C ASN A 159 1.98 -11.42 -27.28
N ALA A 160 1.99 -10.67 -26.17
CA ALA A 160 2.64 -9.36 -26.16
C ALA A 160 4.16 -9.53 -26.35
N PRO A 161 4.81 -8.71 -27.21
CA PRO A 161 6.26 -8.74 -27.36
C PRO A 161 6.94 -8.54 -26.00
N THR A 162 7.99 -9.32 -25.73
CA THR A 162 8.73 -9.14 -24.48
C THR A 162 9.46 -7.79 -24.50
N PRO A 163 9.78 -7.21 -23.33
CA PRO A 163 10.60 -6.00 -23.29
C PRO A 163 11.91 -6.15 -24.06
N HIS A 164 12.49 -7.35 -24.07
CA HIS A 164 13.67 -7.69 -24.85
C HIS A 164 13.40 -7.56 -26.35
N ASP A 165 12.33 -8.16 -26.87
CA ASP A 165 11.99 -8.10 -28.30
C ASP A 165 11.76 -6.67 -28.78
N LEU A 166 11.11 -5.85 -27.94
CA LEU A 166 10.87 -4.43 -28.25
C LEU A 166 12.16 -3.62 -28.35
N VAL A 167 13.20 -3.95 -27.57
CA VAL A 167 14.45 -3.18 -27.54
C VAL A 167 15.58 -3.83 -28.35
N ALA A 168 15.42 -5.06 -28.82
CA ALA A 168 16.47 -5.81 -29.54
C ALA A 168 16.92 -5.12 -30.85
N HIS A 169 16.03 -4.31 -31.44
CA HIS A 169 16.32 -3.58 -32.67
C HIS A 169 16.94 -2.19 -32.42
N ILE A 170 17.14 -1.81 -31.16
CA ILE A 170 17.74 -0.52 -30.81
C ILE A 170 19.26 -0.64 -30.86
N GLY A 171 19.92 0.29 -31.54
CA GLY A 171 21.37 0.44 -31.48
C GLY A 171 22.08 0.20 -32.80
N CYS A 172 23.40 0.36 -32.77
CA CYS A 172 24.23 0.23 -33.96
C CYS A 172 24.59 -1.24 -34.24
N GLN A 173 24.49 -1.63 -35.50
CA GLN A 173 24.95 -2.91 -36.01
C GLN A 173 26.32 -2.76 -36.72
N PRO A 174 27.24 -3.74 -36.60
CA PRO A 174 27.30 -4.80 -35.60
C PRO A 174 28.10 -4.40 -34.33
N ALA A 175 27.64 -4.85 -33.16
CA ALA A 175 28.38 -4.90 -31.88
C ALA A 175 28.76 -3.56 -31.20
N CYS A 176 27.89 -2.55 -31.17
CA CYS A 176 28.12 -1.38 -30.31
C CYS A 176 27.94 -1.69 -28.82
N THR A 177 29.04 -1.73 -28.06
CA THR A 177 29.04 -2.02 -26.61
C THR A 177 28.20 -1.05 -25.79
N LEU A 178 28.18 0.24 -26.15
CA LEU A 178 27.36 1.26 -25.50
C LEU A 178 25.86 0.99 -25.68
N CYS A 179 25.45 0.57 -26.88
CA CYS A 179 24.07 0.20 -27.16
C CYS A 179 23.68 -1.08 -26.40
N ASN A 180 24.57 -2.07 -26.32
CA ASN A 180 24.30 -3.31 -25.60
C ASN A 180 24.14 -3.08 -24.08
N ASP A 181 24.97 -2.24 -23.45
CA ASP A 181 24.80 -1.85 -22.03
C ASP A 181 23.46 -1.13 -21.81
N MET A 182 23.09 -0.20 -22.71
CA MET A 182 21.77 0.44 -22.66
C MET A 182 20.63 -0.58 -22.76
N ILE A 183 20.67 -1.49 -23.75
CA ILE A 183 19.65 -2.52 -23.96
C ILE A 183 19.49 -3.39 -22.71
N SER A 184 20.60 -3.87 -22.15
CA SER A 184 20.59 -4.69 -20.92
C SER A 184 19.94 -3.98 -19.73
N ARG A 185 20.05 -2.65 -19.65
CA ARG A 185 19.38 -1.85 -18.61
C ARG A 185 17.90 -1.61 -18.95
N LEU A 186 17.58 -1.41 -20.23
CA LEU A 186 16.22 -1.20 -20.71
C LEU A 186 15.33 -2.43 -20.53
N THR A 187 15.89 -3.65 -20.54
CA THR A 187 15.14 -4.88 -20.27
C THR A 187 14.83 -5.12 -18.79
N GLY A 188 15.48 -4.40 -17.87
CA GLY A 188 15.20 -4.51 -16.43
C GLY A 188 13.81 -3.96 -16.03
N SER A 189 13.35 -4.27 -14.81
CA SER A 189 12.02 -3.84 -14.34
C SER A 189 11.91 -2.37 -13.94
N GLN A 190 13.04 -1.69 -13.71
CA GLN A 190 13.06 -0.28 -13.31
C GLN A 190 12.43 0.61 -14.38
N SER A 191 11.57 1.53 -13.95
CA SER A 191 10.89 2.49 -14.83
C SER A 191 11.83 3.55 -15.40
N THR A 192 12.90 3.86 -14.66
CA THR A 192 13.97 4.75 -15.10
C THR A 192 15.30 4.04 -14.99
N ILE A 193 16.19 4.31 -15.93
CA ILE A 193 17.59 3.88 -15.88
C ILE A 193 18.50 5.09 -15.97
N GLU A 194 19.64 5.03 -15.29
CA GLU A 194 20.67 6.07 -15.35
C GLU A 194 21.94 5.49 -15.94
N ILE A 195 22.50 6.20 -16.92
CA ILE A 195 23.76 5.85 -17.58
C ILE A 195 24.71 7.06 -17.48
N ARG A 196 25.76 6.95 -16.67
CA ARG A 196 26.77 8.00 -16.47
C ARG A 196 27.96 7.81 -17.40
N ARG A 197 28.10 8.71 -18.37
CA ARG A 197 29.14 8.65 -19.42
C ARG A 197 29.49 10.05 -19.94
N PRO A 198 30.63 10.22 -20.66
CA PRO A 198 30.92 11.45 -21.39
C PRO A 198 29.78 11.87 -22.33
N GLU A 199 29.72 13.16 -22.67
CA GLU A 199 28.63 13.72 -23.47
C GLU A 199 28.45 13.06 -24.84
N LYS A 200 29.55 12.72 -25.51
CA LYS A 200 29.53 12.03 -26.81
C LYS A 200 28.76 10.71 -26.73
N ASP A 201 29.02 9.91 -25.69
CA ASP A 201 28.40 8.60 -25.50
C ASP A 201 26.93 8.75 -25.12
N ARG A 202 26.60 9.71 -24.24
CA ARG A 202 25.19 9.99 -23.87
C ARG A 202 24.37 10.40 -25.09
N LYS A 203 24.88 11.32 -25.92
CA LYS A 203 24.23 11.74 -27.17
C LYS A 203 24.08 10.59 -28.17
N HIS A 204 25.03 9.67 -28.21
CA HIS A 204 24.94 8.46 -29.03
C HIS A 204 23.79 7.56 -28.56
N ILE A 205 23.75 7.23 -27.26
CA ILE A 205 22.72 6.40 -26.63
C ILE A 205 21.33 7.02 -26.83
N GLU A 206 21.18 8.31 -26.53
CA GLU A 206 19.94 9.07 -26.69
C GLU A 206 19.44 9.02 -28.13
N ARG A 207 20.31 9.24 -29.12
CA ARG A 207 19.96 9.18 -30.54
C ARG A 207 19.45 7.80 -30.95
N GLN A 208 20.14 6.74 -30.52
CA GLN A 208 19.75 5.36 -30.86
C GLN A 208 18.42 4.99 -30.21
N ALA A 209 18.22 5.31 -28.92
CA ALA A 209 16.96 5.08 -28.23
C ALA A 209 15.80 5.89 -28.84
N ALA A 210 16.03 7.15 -29.20
CA ALA A 210 15.01 8.01 -29.82
C ALA A 210 14.57 7.50 -31.20
N ALA A 211 15.48 6.88 -31.97
CA ALA A 211 15.18 6.31 -33.27
C ALA A 211 14.18 5.14 -33.22
N SER A 212 14.07 4.44 -32.08
CA SER A 212 13.17 3.30 -31.89
C SER A 212 11.67 3.63 -31.92
N ARG A 213 11.30 4.90 -31.72
CA ARG A 213 9.90 5.38 -31.61
C ARG A 213 9.07 4.73 -30.51
N ILE A 214 9.70 4.05 -29.53
CA ILE A 214 9.03 3.42 -28.39
C ILE A 214 8.46 4.46 -27.41
N GLY A 215 8.91 5.71 -27.47
CA GLY A 215 8.40 6.80 -26.63
C GLY A 215 9.18 7.00 -25.33
N PHE A 216 10.49 6.72 -25.33
CA PHE A 216 11.38 7.05 -24.22
C PHE A 216 11.40 8.56 -23.94
N ARG A 217 11.58 8.92 -22.66
CA ARG A 217 11.90 10.29 -22.25
C ARG A 217 13.32 10.36 -21.72
N PHE A 218 13.99 11.47 -21.97
CA PHE A 218 15.40 11.65 -21.68
C PHE A 218 15.61 12.88 -20.81
N ASP A 219 16.37 12.72 -19.74
CA ASP A 219 16.78 13.80 -18.84
C ASP A 219 18.28 13.73 -18.57
N THR A 220 18.94 14.87 -18.41
CA THR A 220 20.37 14.92 -18.05
C THR A 220 20.54 15.25 -16.57
N ILE A 221 21.11 14.31 -15.82
CA ILE A 221 21.43 14.49 -14.39
C ILE A 221 22.82 15.12 -14.26
N ARG A 222 22.87 16.35 -13.74
CA ARG A 222 24.09 17.18 -13.65
C ARG A 222 24.73 17.23 -12.25
N ASN A 223 24.27 16.39 -11.32
CA ASN A 223 24.68 16.47 -9.91
C ASN A 223 26.10 15.95 -9.62
N ARG A 224 26.71 15.16 -10.52
CA ARG A 224 28.06 14.60 -10.37
C ARG A 224 28.71 14.39 -11.74
N SER A 225 30.04 14.38 -11.80
CA SER A 225 30.81 14.04 -13.01
C SER A 225 31.21 12.55 -13.01
N PRO A 226 31.11 11.82 -14.13
CA PRO A 226 30.47 12.27 -15.38
C PRO A 226 28.95 12.42 -15.21
N TYR A 227 28.36 13.33 -15.99
CA TYR A 227 26.90 13.55 -16.01
C TYR A 227 26.15 12.27 -16.41
N GLY A 228 24.94 12.11 -15.90
CA GLY A 228 24.05 10.98 -16.19
C GLY A 228 23.06 11.29 -17.30
N LEU A 229 22.80 10.32 -18.18
CA LEU A 229 21.60 10.26 -19.01
C LEU A 229 20.57 9.39 -18.28
N GLN A 230 19.46 10.00 -17.87
CA GLN A 230 18.31 9.29 -17.34
C GLN A 230 17.35 8.98 -18.49
N ILE A 231 16.99 7.72 -18.65
CA ILE A 231 16.04 7.25 -19.65
C ILE A 231 14.81 6.73 -18.90
N THR A 232 13.68 7.38 -19.09
CA THR A 232 12.39 6.96 -18.54
C THR A 232 11.65 6.12 -19.57
N LYS A 233 11.33 4.88 -19.19
CA LYS A 233 10.62 3.91 -20.03
C LYS A 233 9.13 4.27 -20.11
N PRO A 234 8.49 4.09 -21.27
CA PRO A 234 7.03 4.19 -21.35
C PRO A 234 6.38 3.05 -20.57
N ALA A 235 5.14 3.28 -20.14
CA ALA A 235 4.36 2.28 -19.39
C ALA A 235 4.20 0.95 -20.15
N SER A 236 4.15 0.97 -21.48
CA SER A 236 4.09 -0.23 -22.32
C SER A 236 5.28 -1.17 -22.11
N LEU A 237 6.48 -0.62 -21.88
CA LEU A 237 7.71 -1.41 -21.69
C LEU A 237 7.84 -1.95 -20.24
N THR A 238 7.26 -1.24 -19.27
CA THR A 238 7.33 -1.61 -17.85
C THR A 238 6.12 -2.39 -17.36
N ALA A 239 5.00 -2.39 -18.09
CA ALA A 239 3.74 -2.99 -17.69
C ALA A 239 3.89 -4.49 -17.36
N PHE A 240 4.57 -5.25 -18.21
CA PHE A 240 4.77 -6.69 -17.99
C PHE A 240 5.60 -6.96 -16.74
N GLY A 241 6.76 -6.31 -16.59
CA GLY A 241 7.62 -6.46 -15.42
C GLY A 241 6.90 -6.06 -14.13
N THR A 242 6.22 -4.92 -14.15
CA THR A 242 5.44 -4.41 -13.02
C THR A 242 4.29 -5.35 -12.65
N TRP A 243 3.57 -5.88 -13.64
CA TRP A 243 2.49 -6.85 -13.41
C TRP A 243 3.04 -8.14 -12.81
N ASN A 244 4.15 -8.66 -13.34
CA ASN A 244 4.77 -9.88 -12.84
C ASN A 244 5.29 -9.71 -11.41
N GLU A 245 5.94 -8.58 -11.08
CA GLU A 245 6.35 -8.26 -9.71
C GLU A 245 5.16 -8.27 -8.74
N ARG A 246 4.04 -7.64 -9.12
CA ARG A 246 2.81 -7.63 -8.32
C ARG A 246 2.18 -9.02 -8.20
N ARG A 247 2.15 -9.80 -9.28
CA ARG A 247 1.69 -11.20 -9.28
C ARG A 247 2.50 -12.04 -8.30
N MET A 248 3.82 -11.88 -8.28
CA MET A 248 4.72 -12.60 -7.37
C MET A 248 4.43 -12.30 -5.89
N LEU A 249 4.02 -11.07 -5.56
CA LEU A 249 3.61 -10.74 -4.19
C LEU A 249 2.36 -11.51 -3.75
N VAL A 250 1.33 -11.57 -4.61
CA VAL A 250 0.11 -12.35 -4.30
C VAL A 250 0.44 -13.84 -4.25
N HIS A 251 1.29 -14.31 -5.15
CA HIS A 251 1.77 -15.69 -5.15
C HIS A 251 2.47 -16.04 -3.83
N ALA A 252 3.31 -15.16 -3.29
CA ALA A 252 3.97 -15.36 -2.01
C ALA A 252 2.96 -15.47 -0.85
N VAL A 253 1.89 -14.67 -0.86
CA VAL A 253 0.81 -14.76 0.14
C VAL A 253 0.05 -16.08 0.04
N ILE A 254 -0.33 -16.48 -1.17
CA ILE A 254 -1.00 -17.77 -1.42
C ILE A 254 -0.14 -18.94 -0.95
N ALA A 255 1.16 -18.89 -1.30
CA ALA A 255 2.13 -19.88 -0.87
C ALA A 255 2.33 -19.90 0.66
N ALA A 256 2.19 -18.77 1.35
CA ALA A 256 2.30 -18.73 2.81
C ALA A 256 1.11 -19.40 3.52
N ILE A 257 -0.10 -19.32 2.97
CA ILE A 257 -1.29 -19.98 3.54
C ILE A 257 -1.15 -21.50 3.44
N ARG A 258 -0.57 -22.02 2.34
CA ARG A 258 -0.27 -23.43 2.01
C ARG A 258 -1.47 -24.37 1.91
N ASP A 259 -2.37 -24.33 2.89
CA ASP A 259 -3.54 -25.21 2.94
C ASP A 259 -4.61 -24.72 1.96
N HIS A 260 -4.96 -25.58 1.00
CA HIS A 260 -5.98 -25.31 0.00
C HIS A 260 -7.36 -25.07 0.62
N MET A 261 -7.74 -25.84 1.65
CA MET A 261 -9.04 -25.69 2.31
C MET A 261 -9.11 -24.36 3.07
N GLU A 262 -8.01 -23.99 3.73
CA GLU A 262 -7.89 -22.70 4.41
C GLU A 262 -7.93 -21.54 3.41
N LEU A 263 -7.22 -21.65 2.29
CA LEU A 263 -7.21 -20.66 1.22
C LEU A 263 -8.60 -20.50 0.56
N GLN A 264 -9.30 -21.60 0.29
CA GLN A 264 -10.67 -21.58 -0.21
C GLN A 264 -11.62 -20.94 0.81
N GLY A 265 -11.47 -21.25 2.10
CA GLY A 265 -12.24 -20.61 3.17
C GLY A 265 -12.00 -19.09 3.29
N VAL A 266 -10.77 -18.64 3.02
CA VAL A 266 -10.41 -17.22 2.99
C VAL A 266 -10.96 -16.55 1.74
N LEU A 267 -10.72 -17.09 0.54
CA LEU A 267 -11.09 -16.44 -0.72
C LEU A 267 -12.56 -16.64 -1.12
N ARG A 268 -13.27 -17.62 -0.53
CA ARG A 268 -14.71 -17.86 -0.76
C ARG A 268 -15.02 -17.95 -2.26
N ASP A 269 -16.02 -17.21 -2.73
CA ASP A 269 -16.49 -17.20 -4.12
C ASP A 269 -15.43 -16.65 -5.10
N ASP A 270 -14.48 -15.84 -4.63
CA ASP A 270 -13.39 -15.28 -5.43
C ASP A 270 -12.24 -16.27 -5.67
N TYR A 271 -12.25 -17.45 -5.03
CA TYR A 271 -11.17 -18.43 -5.12
C TYR A 271 -10.81 -18.79 -6.56
N ALA A 272 -11.78 -19.25 -7.35
CA ALA A 272 -11.53 -19.70 -8.73
C ALA A 272 -11.06 -18.55 -9.63
N ARG A 273 -11.65 -17.35 -9.47
CA ARG A 273 -11.30 -16.14 -10.23
C ARG A 273 -9.85 -15.74 -9.98
N ILE A 274 -9.44 -15.66 -8.71
CA ILE A 274 -8.10 -15.24 -8.33
C ILE A 274 -7.06 -16.27 -8.80
N MET A 275 -7.31 -17.56 -8.59
CA MET A 275 -6.38 -18.61 -9.03
C MET A 275 -6.18 -18.62 -10.54
N ALA A 276 -7.25 -18.47 -11.33
CA ALA A 276 -7.19 -18.38 -12.78
C ALA A 276 -6.39 -17.14 -13.24
N LEU A 277 -6.65 -15.97 -12.65
CA LEU A 277 -5.93 -14.74 -12.98
C LEU A 277 -4.43 -14.83 -12.68
N LEU A 278 -4.07 -15.55 -11.62
CA LEU A 278 -2.67 -15.78 -11.25
C LEU A 278 -2.03 -16.92 -12.07
N GLY A 279 -2.77 -17.55 -12.99
CA GLY A 279 -2.30 -18.69 -13.77
C GLY A 279 -1.92 -19.89 -12.90
N LEU A 280 -2.62 -20.07 -11.77
CA LEU A 280 -2.44 -21.18 -10.85
C LEU A 280 -3.52 -22.23 -11.08
N ALA A 281 -3.15 -23.51 -10.98
CA ALA A 281 -4.10 -24.60 -11.11
C ALA A 281 -5.16 -24.52 -9.99
N THR A 282 -6.43 -24.53 -10.37
CA THR A 282 -7.52 -24.74 -9.43
C THR A 282 -7.60 -26.23 -9.11
N VAL A 283 -7.71 -26.58 -7.83
CA VAL A 283 -8.06 -27.95 -7.46
C VAL A 283 -9.51 -28.15 -7.92
N PRO A 284 -9.82 -29.24 -8.65
CA PRO A 284 -11.18 -29.51 -9.07
C PRO A 284 -12.09 -29.60 -7.83
N PRO A 285 -13.32 -29.06 -7.90
CA PRO A 285 -14.26 -29.17 -6.79
C PRO A 285 -14.45 -30.63 -6.43
N ILE A 286 -14.35 -30.96 -5.14
CA ILE A 286 -14.49 -32.33 -4.63
C ILE A 286 -15.84 -32.88 -5.12
N PRO A 287 -15.85 -33.92 -5.98
CA PRO A 287 -17.10 -34.49 -6.49
C PRO A 287 -17.90 -35.06 -5.31
N GLY A 288 -19.05 -34.46 -5.01
CA GLY A 288 -19.93 -34.92 -3.93
C GLY A 288 -20.31 -33.86 -2.89
N ALA A 289 -19.75 -32.65 -2.95
CA ALA A 289 -20.32 -31.52 -2.21
C ALA A 289 -21.64 -31.10 -2.89
N ILE A 290 -22.74 -31.70 -2.46
CA ILE A 290 -24.10 -31.31 -2.87
C ILE A 290 -24.23 -29.81 -2.57
N PRO A 291 -24.50 -28.95 -3.58
CA PRO A 291 -24.67 -27.52 -3.34
C PRO A 291 -25.74 -27.35 -2.28
N ALA A 292 -25.37 -26.71 -1.16
CA ALA A 292 -26.30 -26.44 -0.07
C ALA A 292 -27.55 -25.77 -0.70
N PRO A 293 -28.75 -26.32 -0.50
CA PRO A 293 -29.95 -25.81 -1.14
C PRO A 293 -30.05 -24.33 -0.78
N VAL A 294 -29.92 -23.47 -1.79
CA VAL A 294 -30.21 -22.05 -1.68
C VAL A 294 -31.63 -22.00 -1.16
N GLN A 295 -31.80 -21.63 0.11
CA GLN A 295 -33.12 -21.42 0.70
C GLN A 295 -33.73 -20.26 -0.08
N ALA A 296 -34.48 -20.61 -1.13
CA ALA A 296 -35.36 -19.71 -1.83
C ALA A 296 -36.30 -19.15 -0.76
N GLY A 297 -36.24 -17.82 -0.59
CA GLY A 297 -37.08 -17.09 0.33
C GLY A 297 -38.52 -17.52 0.17
N SER A 298 -39.08 -18.06 1.26
CA SER A 298 -40.49 -18.34 1.42
C SER A 298 -41.27 -17.04 1.33
N LEU A 299 -41.69 -16.70 0.12
CA LEU A 299 -42.72 -15.72 -0.16
C LEU A 299 -44.09 -16.37 0.13
N GLY A 300 -44.73 -15.91 1.21
CA GLY A 300 -46.19 -15.95 1.31
C GLY A 300 -46.77 -16.88 2.36
N GLN A 301 -47.10 -16.32 3.52
CA GLN A 301 -48.36 -16.66 4.19
C GLN A 301 -49.02 -15.38 4.73
N PRO A 302 -50.19 -14.97 4.20
CA PRO A 302 -51.02 -13.92 4.78
C PRO A 302 -52.06 -14.50 5.75
N THR A 303 -52.74 -13.60 6.48
CA THR A 303 -53.91 -13.76 7.39
C THR A 303 -53.59 -14.32 8.80
N GLN A 304 -53.99 -13.73 9.95
CA GLN A 304 -55.20 -12.98 10.29
C GLN A 304 -55.01 -12.06 11.56
N PRO A 305 -56.02 -11.23 11.93
CA PRO A 305 -55.93 -10.09 12.85
C PRO A 305 -56.47 -10.36 14.28
N HIS A 306 -56.00 -9.63 15.29
CA HIS A 306 -56.82 -9.35 16.49
C HIS A 306 -56.37 -8.14 17.35
N ALA A 307 -57.39 -7.33 17.67
CA ALA A 307 -57.66 -6.32 18.72
C ALA A 307 -56.49 -5.50 19.33
N GLN A 308 -56.43 -4.18 19.13
CA GLN A 308 -57.17 -3.12 19.87
C GLN A 308 -57.11 -3.25 21.40
N THR A 309 -56.34 -2.37 22.05
CA THR A 309 -56.83 -1.67 23.26
C THR A 309 -56.22 -0.27 23.29
N ASN A 310 -57.13 0.70 23.44
CA ASN A 310 -56.89 2.13 23.52
C ASN A 310 -56.23 2.52 24.85
N THR A 311 -55.40 3.57 24.83
CA THR A 311 -55.52 4.68 25.80
C THR A 311 -55.07 5.99 25.16
N ALA A 312 -56.01 6.94 25.20
CA ALA A 312 -55.92 8.39 25.04
C ALA A 312 -54.80 9.00 25.92
N ASP A 313 -54.41 10.28 25.89
CA ASP A 313 -54.86 11.52 25.26
C ASP A 313 -53.70 12.50 25.53
N ALA A 314 -53.41 13.44 24.62
CA ALA A 314 -52.90 14.78 24.96
C ALA A 314 -52.54 15.58 23.69
N SER A 315 -53.58 16.21 23.15
CA SER A 315 -53.64 17.57 22.62
C SER A 315 -52.37 18.43 22.63
N GLY A 316 -52.02 18.98 21.47
CA GLY A 316 -51.08 20.10 21.34
C GLY A 316 -50.91 20.54 19.88
N PRO A 317 -51.49 21.67 19.45
CA PRO A 317 -51.64 22.04 18.04
C PRO A 317 -50.51 22.93 17.53
N GLY A 318 -50.37 23.00 16.20
CA GLY A 318 -50.06 24.28 15.57
C GLY A 318 -49.02 24.27 14.45
N ASN A 319 -49.54 24.49 13.25
CA ASN A 319 -49.00 25.38 12.22
C ASN A 319 -47.92 24.89 11.24
N SER A 320 -48.43 24.67 10.03
CA SER A 320 -48.22 25.53 8.85
C SER A 320 -46.99 25.31 7.97
N SER A 321 -47.35 24.96 6.72
CA SER A 321 -46.88 25.58 5.48
C SER A 321 -45.39 25.60 5.17
N GLY A 322 -45.04 24.69 4.25
CA GLY A 322 -44.56 25.09 2.93
C GLY A 322 -43.09 25.51 2.81
N SER A 323 -42.32 24.77 2.00
CA SER A 323 -41.76 25.31 0.76
C SER A 323 -40.81 24.32 0.08
N ALA A 324 -40.93 24.27 -1.23
CA ALA A 324 -40.12 23.49 -2.15
C ALA A 324 -38.64 23.91 -2.16
N PRO A 325 -37.70 22.99 -2.48
CA PRO A 325 -36.29 23.32 -2.61
C PRO A 325 -36.00 24.01 -3.95
N THR A 326 -35.64 25.30 -3.89
CA THR A 326 -35.11 26.04 -5.04
C THR A 326 -33.63 25.75 -5.26
N ARG A 327 -33.35 25.37 -6.51
CA ARG A 327 -32.06 25.03 -7.11
C ARG A 327 -31.12 26.25 -7.15
N LYS A 328 -30.11 26.29 -6.26
CA LYS A 328 -29.05 27.33 -6.30
C LYS A 328 -28.07 27.07 -7.45
N LYS A 329 -28.16 27.92 -8.47
CA LYS A 329 -27.28 28.03 -9.63
C LYS A 329 -26.18 29.04 -9.28
N ASN A 330 -24.97 28.57 -8.98
CA ASN A 330 -23.82 29.44 -8.72
C ASN A 330 -23.39 30.14 -10.02
N LYS A 331 -23.75 31.43 -10.15
CA LYS A 331 -23.23 32.36 -11.15
C LYS A 331 -21.84 32.83 -10.70
N ARG A 332 -20.85 32.58 -11.55
CA ARG A 332 -19.48 33.09 -11.49
C ARG A 332 -19.49 34.58 -11.91
N PRO A 333 -18.80 35.48 -11.19
CA PRO A 333 -18.65 36.87 -11.65
C PRO A 333 -17.64 36.98 -12.82
N PRO A 334 -17.81 37.98 -13.70
CA PRO A 334 -16.98 38.18 -14.88
C PRO A 334 -15.61 38.79 -14.54
N SER A 335 -14.60 38.33 -15.27
CA SER A 335 -13.22 38.82 -15.21
C SER A 335 -13.09 40.15 -15.94
N THR A 336 -12.57 41.15 -15.25
CA THR A 336 -12.14 42.44 -15.81
C THR A 336 -10.84 42.25 -16.61
N PRO A 337 -10.69 42.87 -17.80
CA PRO A 337 -9.43 42.90 -18.52
C PRO A 337 -8.62 44.12 -18.07
N GLU A 338 -7.44 43.90 -17.48
CA GLU A 338 -6.49 44.99 -17.24
C GLU A 338 -5.26 44.79 -18.13
N ALA A 339 -5.11 45.73 -19.05
CA ALA A 339 -4.03 45.85 -19.99
C ALA A 339 -2.96 46.78 -19.42
N GLY A 340 -1.70 46.38 -19.58
CA GLY A 340 -0.62 47.32 -19.89
C GLY A 340 0.44 47.62 -18.81
N ALA A 341 1.67 47.73 -19.32
CA ALA A 341 2.89 48.28 -18.73
C ALA A 341 3.69 47.33 -17.82
N ALA A 342 5.00 47.08 -17.99
CA ALA A 342 6.04 47.50 -18.91
C ALA A 342 7.32 46.63 -18.61
N PRO A 343 8.36 46.62 -19.47
CA PRO A 343 9.46 45.67 -19.39
C PRO A 343 10.53 46.10 -18.37
N ARG A 344 10.83 45.23 -17.39
CA ARG A 344 11.93 45.46 -16.44
C ARG A 344 13.29 45.15 -17.09
N LYS A 345 14.05 46.23 -17.29
CA LYS A 345 15.42 46.27 -17.80
C LYS A 345 16.39 45.47 -16.94
N ARG A 346 17.15 44.65 -17.65
CA ARG A 346 18.49 44.13 -17.33
C ARG A 346 19.43 45.27 -16.89
N SER A 347 20.04 45.15 -15.72
CA SER A 347 21.29 45.85 -15.40
C SER A 347 22.23 44.93 -14.62
N LYS A 348 23.50 45.06 -14.97
CA LYS A 348 24.64 44.21 -14.71
C LYS A 348 25.64 45.08 -13.95
N LYS A 349 26.19 44.62 -12.82
CA LYS A 349 27.62 44.74 -12.43
C LYS A 349 27.87 44.50 -10.95
N ASN A 350 28.94 43.72 -10.72
CA ASN A 350 29.91 43.69 -9.62
C ASN A 350 29.35 43.27 -8.22
N SER A 351 30.08 42.57 -7.36
CA SER A 351 31.53 42.58 -7.14
C SER A 351 31.97 41.32 -6.37
N THR A 352 33.23 40.95 -6.62
CA THR A 352 34.17 40.09 -5.89
C THR A 352 33.97 39.94 -4.38
N ALA A 353 34.01 38.68 -3.90
CA ALA A 353 34.78 38.26 -2.73
C ALA A 353 35.03 36.75 -2.82
N VAL A 354 36.23 36.39 -3.29
CA VAL A 354 36.80 35.04 -3.15
C VAL A 354 37.28 34.96 -1.70
N ILE A 355 36.70 34.07 -0.91
CA ILE A 355 37.23 33.68 0.40
C ILE A 355 38.01 32.39 0.16
N ASP A 356 39.33 32.53 0.15
CA ASP A 356 40.30 31.45 0.22
C ASP A 356 40.63 31.24 1.70
N LEU A 357 40.40 30.03 2.21
CA LEU A 357 40.74 29.65 3.58
C LEU A 357 41.25 28.20 3.61
N CYS A 358 42.42 28.07 4.24
CA CYS A 358 43.01 26.88 4.86
C CYS A 358 44.06 26.08 4.07
N SER A 359 45.26 26.67 4.02
CA SER A 359 46.43 26.28 4.84
C SER A 359 46.79 24.80 4.99
N SER A 360 47.93 24.45 4.38
CA SER A 360 48.73 23.25 4.65
C SER A 360 49.41 23.31 6.03
N SER A 361 49.42 22.18 6.75
CA SER A 361 50.31 21.96 7.91
C SER A 361 51.66 21.38 7.44
N PRO A 362 52.76 21.65 8.16
CA PRO A 362 54.08 21.11 7.84
C PRO A 362 54.32 19.73 8.48
N ASP A 363 55.19 18.99 7.82
CA ASP A 363 55.70 17.67 8.15
C ASP A 363 56.48 17.62 9.48
N GLN A 364 56.36 16.48 10.17
CA GLN A 364 57.43 15.85 10.95
C GLN A 364 57.53 14.38 10.55
#